data_AF-A0A2V1BM56-F1
#
_entry.id   AF-A0A2V1BM56-F1
#
_cell.length_a   1.000
_cell.length_b   1.000
_cell.length_c   1.000
_cell.angle_alpha   90.00
_cell.angle_beta   90.00
_cell.angle_gamma   90.00
#
_symmetry.space_group_name_H-M   'P 1'
#
loop_
_entity.id
_entity.type
_entity.pdbx_description
1 polymer ?
#
loop_
_entity_poly.entity_id
_entity_poly.type
_entity_poly.pdbx_seq_one_letter_code
_entity_poly.pdbx_strand_id
1 'polypeptide(L)'
;DWVPRFIKRHPRLKVVIGRRIDSVRMDGTTKAGIVWEFKILEKNTYNMDESGFSIGTMESTRIVVDSTFRTKYQAYPGRQEWVSIVECICGDGTALAPFGIFKGQNVLENWI
;
A
#
# COMPACT_ATOMS: atom_id res chain seq x y z
N ASP A 1 0.72 36.30 18.80
CA ASP A 1 1.07 35.06 18.07
C ASP A 1 2.51 35.11 17.55
N TRP A 2 3.37 34.15 17.91
CA TRP A 2 4.83 34.20 17.64
C TRP A 2 5.25 33.43 16.39
N VAL A 3 4.50 32.37 16.05
CA VAL A 3 4.83 31.45 14.95
C VAL A 3 4.88 32.17 13.58
N PRO A 4 3.90 33.01 13.20
CA PRO A 4 3.96 33.70 11.89
C PRO A 4 5.13 34.70 11.79
N ARG A 5 5.49 35.35 12.91
CA ARG A 5 6.61 36.30 12.97
C ARG A 5 7.95 35.61 12.83
N PHE A 6 8.09 34.42 13.41
CA PHE A 6 9.30 33.61 13.31
C PHE A 6 9.53 33.10 11.88
N ILE A 7 8.50 32.57 11.22
CA ILE A 7 8.59 32.12 9.82
C ILE A 7 8.93 33.29 8.88
N LYS A 8 8.32 34.46 9.07
CA LYS A 8 8.62 35.66 8.28
C LYS A 8 10.08 36.13 8.45
N ARG A 9 10.66 35.97 9.64
CA ARG A 9 12.05 36.35 9.94
C ARG A 9 13.06 35.38 9.34
N HIS A 10 12.67 34.15 9.03
CA HIS A 10 13.56 33.10 8.56
C HIS A 10 13.04 32.48 7.25
N PRO A 11 13.28 33.12 6.07
CA PRO A 11 12.75 32.66 4.77
C PRO A 11 13.22 31.26 4.34
N ARG A 12 14.27 30.72 4.98
CA ARG A 12 14.74 29.34 4.76
C ARG A 12 13.82 28.29 5.41
N LEU A 13 13.03 28.68 6.39
CA LEU A 13 12.11 27.78 7.09
C LEU A 13 10.78 27.75 6.33
N LYS A 14 10.34 26.54 5.99
CA LYS A 14 9.02 26.29 5.39
C LYS A 14 8.18 25.51 6.39
N VAL A 15 6.95 25.96 6.59
CA VAL A 15 5.95 25.15 7.29
C VAL A 15 5.42 24.14 6.27
N VAL A 16 5.65 22.85 6.55
CA VAL A 16 5.17 21.75 5.72
C VAL A 16 4.33 20.85 6.60
N ILE A 17 3.19 20.40 6.09
CA ILE A 17 2.39 19.36 6.75
C ILE A 17 3.11 18.03 6.51
N GLY A 18 3.81 17.55 7.53
CA GLY A 18 4.41 16.21 7.50
C GLY A 18 3.32 15.14 7.52
N ARG A 19 3.47 14.09 6.70
CA ARG A 19 2.67 12.86 6.85
C ARG A 19 3.23 12.08 8.04
N ARG A 20 2.36 11.52 8.88
CA ARG A 20 2.78 10.60 9.93
C ARG A 20 3.28 9.31 9.29
N ILE A 21 4.49 8.91 9.65
CA ILE A 21 5.06 7.60 9.35
C ILE A 21 5.44 6.98 10.70
N ASP A 22 5.23 5.68 10.87
CA ASP A 22 5.63 4.98 12.10
C ASP A 22 7.13 5.15 12.33
N SER A 23 7.53 5.46 13.56
CA SER A 23 8.95 5.62 13.93
C SER A 23 9.76 4.37 13.63
N VAL A 24 9.15 3.18 13.75
CA VAL A 24 9.76 1.89 13.39
C VAL A 24 10.12 1.80 11.90
N ARG A 25 9.42 2.53 11.02
CA ARG A 25 9.78 2.64 9.59
C ARG A 25 10.92 3.63 9.34
N MET A 26 11.18 4.54 10.29
CA MET A 26 12.28 5.52 10.20
C MET A 26 13.58 4.97 10.81
N ASP A 27 13.46 4.25 11.93
CA ASP A 27 14.58 3.62 12.67
C ASP A 27 14.77 2.14 12.32
N GLY A 28 14.02 1.64 11.32
CA GLY A 28 14.08 0.24 10.91
C GLY A 28 15.51 -0.15 10.51
N THR A 29 15.98 -1.28 11.03
CA THR A 29 17.30 -1.81 10.73
C THR A 29 17.50 -1.85 9.22
N THR A 30 18.41 -1.01 8.71
CA THR A 30 18.71 -0.94 7.29
C THR A 30 19.05 -2.33 6.78
N LYS A 31 18.47 -2.75 5.64
CA LYS A 31 18.75 -4.06 5.01
C LYS A 31 20.24 -4.41 5.01
N ALA A 32 21.09 -3.42 4.76
CA ALA A 32 22.55 -3.55 4.77
C ALA A 32 23.12 -4.00 6.13
N GLY A 33 22.58 -3.51 7.26
CA GLY A 33 23.05 -3.85 8.60
C GLY A 33 22.75 -5.30 8.98
N ILE A 34 21.52 -5.77 8.71
CA ILE A 34 21.12 -7.16 8.94
C ILE A 34 21.93 -8.13 8.09
N VAL A 35 22.11 -7.81 6.79
CA VAL A 35 22.88 -8.65 5.87
C VAL A 35 24.34 -8.76 6.34
N TRP A 36 24.93 -7.67 6.81
CA TRP A 36 26.30 -7.66 7.35
C TRP A 36 26.44 -8.46 8.64
N GLU A 37 25.55 -8.25 9.62
CA GLU A 37 25.60 -8.89 10.93
C GLU A 37 25.42 -10.41 10.84
N PHE A 38 24.44 -10.84 10.04
CA PHE A 38 24.06 -12.26 9.93
C PHE A 38 24.67 -12.96 8.71
N LYS A 39 25.48 -12.26 7.92
CA LYS A 39 26.10 -12.78 6.67
C LYS A 39 25.07 -13.44 5.76
N ILE A 40 23.92 -12.80 5.60
CA ILE A 40 22.80 -13.35 4.81
C ILE A 40 23.21 -13.39 3.33
N LEU A 41 23.10 -14.56 2.73
CA LEU A 41 23.38 -14.74 1.30
C LEU A 41 22.24 -14.16 0.46
N GLU A 42 22.54 -13.71 -0.77
CA GLU A 42 21.52 -13.17 -1.69
C GLU A 42 20.39 -14.17 -1.95
N LYS A 43 20.71 -15.46 -2.08
CA LYS A 43 19.75 -16.57 -2.20
C LYS A 43 18.79 -16.76 -1.01
N ASN A 44 19.11 -16.12 0.12
CA ASN A 44 18.33 -16.13 1.36
C ASN A 44 17.65 -14.78 1.62
N THR A 45 17.71 -13.85 0.66
CA THR A 45 17.08 -12.53 0.78
C THR A 45 15.89 -12.49 -0.17
N TYR A 46 14.71 -12.16 0.31
CA TYR A 46 13.49 -12.14 -0.50
C TYR A 46 12.79 -10.79 -0.37
N ASN A 47 12.32 -10.25 -1.49
CA ASN A 47 11.38 -9.15 -1.54
C ASN A 47 10.00 -9.72 -1.83
N MET A 48 9.01 -9.39 -1.01
CA MET A 48 7.63 -9.84 -1.15
C MET A 48 6.71 -8.64 -1.27
N ASP A 49 5.69 -8.74 -2.11
CA ASP A 49 4.62 -7.74 -2.26
C ASP A 49 3.28 -8.43 -2.52
N GLU A 50 2.18 -7.69 -2.29
CA GLU A 50 0.82 -8.17 -2.53
C GLU A 50 0.12 -7.28 -3.57
N SER A 51 -0.33 -7.91 -4.67
CA SER A 51 -1.11 -7.27 -5.72
C SER A 51 -2.57 -7.72 -5.66
N GLY A 52 -3.49 -6.78 -5.42
CA GLY A 52 -4.93 -7.02 -5.36
C GLY A 52 -5.62 -6.83 -6.71
N PHE A 53 -6.44 -7.80 -7.12
CA PHE A 53 -7.22 -7.80 -8.34
C PHE A 53 -8.71 -7.90 -8.01
N SER A 54 -9.52 -6.97 -8.55
CA SER A 54 -10.98 -7.08 -8.44
C SER A 54 -11.53 -7.94 -9.58
N ILE A 55 -12.13 -9.08 -9.22
CA ILE A 55 -12.91 -9.94 -10.11
C ILE A 55 -14.37 -9.51 -10.01
N GLY A 56 -14.90 -8.97 -11.10
CA GLY A 56 -16.25 -8.43 -11.19
C GLY A 56 -16.36 -7.42 -12.33
N THR A 57 -17.58 -7.06 -12.70
CA THR A 57 -17.84 -6.15 -13.83
C THR A 57 -17.34 -4.74 -13.50
N MET A 58 -16.14 -4.41 -13.96
CA MET A 58 -15.63 -3.03 -13.97
C MET A 58 -16.02 -2.37 -15.30
N GLU A 59 -17.32 -2.30 -15.58
CA GLU A 59 -17.78 -1.59 -16.77
C GLU A 59 -18.02 -0.12 -16.46
N SER A 60 -17.35 0.73 -17.23
CA SER A 60 -17.64 2.17 -17.27
C SER A 60 -18.90 2.38 -18.10
N THR A 61 -20.04 2.36 -17.44
CA THR A 61 -21.34 2.65 -18.07
C THR A 61 -21.48 4.16 -18.32
N ARG A 62 -21.99 4.52 -19.50
CA ARG A 62 -22.37 5.91 -19.81
C ARG A 62 -23.59 6.28 -18.97
N ILE A 63 -23.42 7.20 -18.03
CA ILE A 63 -24.52 7.73 -17.21
C ILE A 63 -24.89 9.14 -17.63
N VAL A 64 -26.19 9.41 -17.76
CA VAL A 64 -26.73 10.77 -17.90
C VAL A 64 -27.05 11.28 -16.50
N VAL A 65 -26.35 12.33 -16.07
CA VAL A 65 -26.51 12.95 -14.74
C VAL A 65 -26.65 14.45 -14.88
N ASP A 66 -27.41 15.06 -13.97
CA ASP A 66 -27.60 16.51 -13.92
C ASP A 66 -26.25 17.23 -13.72
N SER A 67 -26.09 18.34 -14.44
CA SER A 67 -24.85 19.14 -14.45
C SER A 67 -24.44 19.72 -13.09
N THR A 68 -25.36 19.79 -12.13
CA THR A 68 -25.15 20.36 -10.79
C THR A 68 -24.49 19.39 -9.81
N PHE A 69 -24.41 18.08 -10.12
CA PHE A 69 -23.76 17.11 -9.26
C PHE A 69 -22.23 17.23 -9.30
N ARG A 70 -21.62 17.45 -8.14
CA ARG A 70 -20.16 17.57 -7.96
C ARG A 70 -19.43 16.22 -8.06
N THR A 71 -20.14 15.11 -7.86
CA THR A 71 -19.57 13.77 -7.79
C THR A 71 -20.42 12.78 -8.59
N LYS A 72 -19.80 11.98 -9.44
CA LYS A 72 -20.46 11.12 -10.44
C LYS A 72 -20.10 9.65 -10.20
N TYR A 73 -20.64 9.06 -9.14
CA TYR A 73 -20.47 7.63 -8.85
C TYR A 73 -21.78 6.89 -9.12
N GLN A 74 -21.71 5.80 -9.88
CA GLN A 74 -22.81 4.86 -10.03
C GLN A 74 -22.55 3.68 -9.11
N ALA A 75 -23.42 3.45 -8.13
CA ALA A 75 -23.39 2.21 -7.35
C ALA A 75 -23.85 1.08 -8.27
N TYR A 76 -22.99 0.09 -8.51
CA TYR A 76 -23.32 -1.07 -9.33
C TYR A 76 -23.52 -2.30 -8.43
N PRO A 77 -24.69 -2.97 -8.47
CA PRO A 77 -24.97 -4.17 -7.68
C PRO A 77 -24.29 -5.42 -8.27
N GLY A 78 -23.02 -5.31 -8.64
CA GLY A 78 -22.20 -6.41 -9.15
C GLY A 78 -21.51 -7.16 -8.03
N ARG A 79 -21.24 -8.45 -8.25
CA ARG A 79 -20.38 -9.24 -7.36
C ARG A 79 -18.94 -8.73 -7.52
N GLN A 80 -18.44 -8.02 -6.51
CA GLN A 80 -17.05 -7.60 -6.43
C GLN A 80 -16.31 -8.59 -5.54
N GLU A 81 -15.55 -9.48 -6.16
CA GLU A 81 -14.64 -10.37 -5.44
C GLU A 81 -13.23 -9.83 -5.55
N TRP A 82 -12.47 -9.94 -4.48
CA TRP A 82 -11.05 -9.59 -4.50
C TRP A 82 -10.24 -10.88 -4.49
N VAL A 83 -9.23 -10.91 -5.35
CA VAL A 83 -8.19 -11.92 -5.35
C VAL A 83 -6.87 -11.20 -5.16
N SER A 84 -6.11 -11.61 -4.17
CA SER A 84 -4.76 -11.09 -3.95
C SER A 84 -3.74 -12.11 -4.43
N ILE A 85 -2.71 -11.64 -5.11
CA ILE A 85 -1.55 -12.44 -5.47
C ILE A 85 -0.37 -11.95 -4.64
N VAL A 86 0.22 -12.86 -3.87
CA VAL A 86 1.48 -12.62 -3.16
C VAL A 86 2.63 -13.01 -4.09
N GLU A 87 3.45 -12.03 -4.44
CA GLU A 87 4.58 -12.15 -5.35
C GLU A 87 5.87 -12.06 -4.56
N CYS A 88 6.87 -12.89 -4.90
CA CYS A 88 8.11 -12.93 -4.15
C CYS A 88 9.32 -13.18 -5.08
N ILE A 89 10.32 -12.30 -4.99
CA ILE A 89 11.56 -12.36 -5.76
C ILE A 89 12.74 -12.46 -4.81
N CYS A 90 13.59 -13.46 -5.04
CA CYS A 90 14.84 -13.65 -4.34
C CYS A 90 15.89 -12.62 -4.79
N GLY A 91 16.85 -12.31 -3.93
CA GLY A 91 17.97 -11.43 -4.21
C GLY A 91 18.88 -11.96 -5.31
N ASP A 92 18.88 -13.27 -5.55
CA ASP A 92 19.59 -13.90 -6.68
C ASP A 92 18.83 -13.83 -8.02
N GLY A 93 17.64 -13.20 -8.03
CA GLY A 93 16.79 -13.03 -9.20
C GLY A 93 15.81 -14.18 -9.46
N THR A 94 15.80 -15.23 -8.65
CA THR A 94 14.80 -16.30 -8.76
C THR A 94 13.43 -15.82 -8.27
N ALA A 95 12.39 -16.11 -9.03
CA ALA A 95 11.01 -15.84 -8.64
C ALA A 95 10.39 -17.08 -7.97
N LEU A 96 9.76 -16.89 -6.81
CA LEU A 96 8.92 -17.94 -6.24
C LEU A 96 7.60 -18.03 -6.99
N ALA A 97 6.99 -19.22 -6.97
CA ALA A 97 5.65 -19.37 -7.51
C ALA A 97 4.67 -18.43 -6.77
N PRO A 98 3.85 -17.65 -7.50
CA PRO A 98 2.91 -16.72 -6.89
C PRO A 98 1.87 -17.47 -6.06
N PHE A 99 1.48 -16.89 -4.92
CA PHE A 99 0.47 -17.46 -4.05
C PHE A 99 -0.84 -16.67 -4.15
N GLY A 100 -1.92 -17.35 -4.53
CA GLY A 100 -3.24 -16.73 -4.68
C GLY A 100 -4.07 -16.84 -3.41
N ILE A 101 -4.54 -15.70 -2.91
CA ILE A 101 -5.52 -15.61 -1.83
C ILE A 101 -6.88 -15.28 -2.46
N PHE A 102 -7.81 -16.21 -2.34
CA PHE A 102 -9.18 -16.04 -2.80
C PHE A 102 -10.10 -15.67 -1.65
N LYS A 103 -11.29 -15.18 -2.00
CA LYS A 103 -12.35 -14.90 -1.04
C LYS A 103 -12.61 -16.11 -0.14
N GLY A 104 -12.51 -15.90 1.17
CA GLY A 104 -12.89 -16.88 2.17
C GLY A 104 -14.38 -17.20 2.11
N GLN A 105 -14.73 -18.47 2.33
CA GLN A 105 -16.13 -18.92 2.39
C GLN A 105 -16.73 -18.77 3.79
N ASN A 106 -15.90 -18.95 4.81
CA ASN A 106 -16.29 -18.88 6.22
C ASN A 106 -15.31 -17.97 6.96
N VAL A 107 -15.79 -17.31 8.01
CA VAL A 107 -14.93 -16.61 8.96
C VAL A 107 -14.68 -17.55 10.13
N LEU A 108 -13.41 -17.71 10.49
CA LEU A 108 -13.03 -18.45 11.68
C LEU A 108 -13.26 -17.57 12.91
N GLU A 109 -14.27 -17.90 13.73
CA GLU A 109 -14.66 -17.08 14.90
C GLU A 109 -13.51 -16.87 15.90
N ASN A 110 -12.56 -17.80 15.98
CA ASN A 110 -11.39 -17.70 16.85
C ASN A 110 -10.32 -16.70 16.36
N TRP A 111 -10.52 -16.05 15.21
CA TRP A 111 -9.62 -15.03 14.64
C TRP A 111 -10.20 -13.61 14.76
N ILE A 112 -11.37 -13.47 15.37
CA ILE A 112 -12.07 -12.20 15.64
C ILE A 112 -11.97 -11.89 17.13
#